data_AF-A0A348TXZ6-F1
#
_entry.id   AF-A0A348TXZ6-F1
#
_cell.length_a   1.000
_cell.length_b   1.000
_cell.length_c   1.000
_cell.angle_alpha   90.00
_cell.angle_beta   90.00
_cell.angle_gamma   90.00
#
_symmetry.space_group_name_H-M   'P 1'
#
loop_
_entity.id
_entity.type
_entity.pdbx_description
1 polymer ?
#
loop_
_entity_poly.entity_id
_entity_poly.type
_entity_poly.pdbx_seq_one_letter_code
_entity_poly.pdbx_strand_id
1 'polypeptide(L)'
;MQKRILRTWTVVLAFLPIIAFAQDATVEEVDMKPHKLTVKADEYFDSKEYSVAIEIYAKAYSKEKSREQKQRISYNMAEGYRFTGQCKRAASYYQRASKLGYGAQADLGYAEMLQCQGEYEDAIIAYETFKKLVPSDARADRGIESCQKAAQWVVSGSLFALDNAKDLNSKKSDYSIAFAGKRGKEDLSLMISSMRDDATGRKEDGWMGQRFSDIFVIEGERKKNNKKKKGKEANANDEIVWGDLEAMSDVINTKDHEGVVTFDSRGKEMYFTKCMQVKNMKMGCAIYTTKKIGQDWANPEPVVIALDSGASVGHPALSPDDQILYFAGEVAGGKGGKDIYMTTYDRRKREWAAPTNLNINTRGDELYPFVHGDGYLYFSSNGHVGMGGFDCFRVKLDENGAPVGDVENMLSPINSEADDISLRFVPGDNTKKGFVVSNRKGTRGEHDIWYVTEWEK
;
A
#
# COMPACT_ATOMS: atom_id res chain seq x y z
N MET A 1 25.66 -13.63 83.31
CA MET A 1 25.74 -12.33 82.60
C MET A 1 25.24 -12.53 81.18
N GLN A 2 24.10 -11.90 80.86
CA GLN A 2 23.39 -12.01 79.58
C GLN A 2 24.20 -11.38 78.43
N LYS A 3 24.32 -12.09 77.30
CA LYS A 3 24.55 -11.47 75.99
C LYS A 3 23.49 -11.97 75.00
N ARG A 4 22.66 -11.03 74.56
CA ARG A 4 21.74 -11.15 73.42
C ARG A 4 22.54 -11.40 72.14
N ILE A 5 22.14 -12.38 71.34
CA ILE A 5 22.55 -12.51 69.93
C ILE A 5 21.34 -12.13 69.08
N LEU A 6 21.50 -11.04 68.33
CA LEU A 6 20.59 -10.59 67.28
C LEU A 6 20.63 -11.62 66.14
N ARG A 7 19.48 -12.17 65.74
CA ARG A 7 19.33 -12.87 64.45
C ARG A 7 18.49 -12.00 63.53
N THR A 8 19.15 -11.32 62.60
CA THR A 8 18.54 -10.67 61.45
C THR A 8 17.97 -11.75 60.51
N TRP A 9 16.67 -11.70 60.26
CA TRP A 9 16.04 -12.49 59.20
C TRP A 9 16.07 -11.65 57.91
N THR A 10 16.94 -12.03 56.98
CA THR A 10 16.95 -11.48 55.63
C THR A 10 15.84 -12.17 54.84
N VAL A 11 14.72 -11.49 54.60
CA VAL A 11 13.68 -11.95 53.68
C VAL A 11 14.17 -11.63 52.27
N VAL A 12 14.59 -12.65 51.52
CA VAL A 12 14.85 -12.52 50.09
C VAL A 12 13.49 -12.59 49.39
N LEU A 13 12.96 -11.42 49.01
CA LEU A 13 11.84 -11.35 48.06
C LEU A 13 12.38 -11.69 46.67
N ALA A 14 12.14 -12.92 46.23
CA ALA A 14 12.33 -13.29 44.84
C ALA A 14 11.18 -12.67 44.02
N PHE A 15 11.43 -11.54 43.37
CA PHE A 15 10.58 -11.03 42.31
C PHE A 15 10.72 -11.94 41.09
N LEU A 16 9.78 -12.86 40.91
CA LEU A 16 9.55 -13.50 39.60
C LEU A 16 8.92 -12.44 38.69
N PRO A 17 9.56 -12.06 37.57
CA PRO A 17 8.90 -11.21 36.59
C PRO A 17 7.74 -12.02 36.00
N ILE A 18 6.51 -11.60 36.33
CA ILE A 18 5.33 -12.03 35.59
C ILE A 18 5.44 -11.37 34.22
N ILE A 19 5.98 -12.11 33.25
CA ILE A 19 5.86 -11.75 31.84
C ILE A 19 4.38 -11.93 31.50
N ALA A 20 3.61 -10.85 31.63
CA ALA A 20 2.29 -10.78 31.05
C ALA A 20 2.47 -10.78 29.53
N PHE A 21 2.33 -11.95 28.91
CA PHE A 21 2.03 -12.00 27.48
C PHE A 21 0.67 -11.33 27.32
N ALA A 22 0.64 -10.14 26.73
CA ALA A 22 -0.59 -9.62 26.16
C ALA A 22 -0.99 -10.58 25.04
N GLN A 23 -1.83 -11.56 25.39
CA GLN A 23 -2.47 -12.41 24.40
C GLN A 23 -3.54 -11.51 23.78
N ASP A 24 -3.16 -10.84 22.69
CA ASP A 24 -4.10 -10.07 21.89
C ASP A 24 -5.28 -10.97 21.55
N ALA A 25 -6.50 -10.47 21.75
CA ALA A 25 -7.70 -11.21 21.40
C ALA A 25 -7.71 -11.44 19.89
N THR A 26 -7.37 -12.65 19.47
CA THR A 26 -7.59 -13.13 18.12
C THR A 26 -9.07 -13.46 18.01
N VAL A 27 -9.80 -12.80 17.11
CA VAL A 27 -11.15 -13.25 16.77
C VAL A 27 -10.98 -14.64 16.17
N GLU A 28 -11.43 -15.68 16.88
CA GLU A 28 -11.27 -17.08 16.45
C GLU A 28 -11.79 -17.23 15.02
N GLU A 29 -10.90 -17.55 14.08
CA GLU A 29 -11.30 -17.87 12.72
C GLU A 29 -12.32 -19.00 12.74
N VAL A 30 -13.40 -18.81 11.99
CA VAL A 30 -14.46 -19.80 11.98
C VAL A 30 -14.03 -20.98 11.11
N ASP A 31 -13.48 -22.01 11.76
CA ASP A 31 -13.00 -23.22 11.09
C ASP A 31 -14.19 -24.03 10.54
N MET A 32 -14.53 -23.76 9.28
CA MET A 32 -15.53 -24.50 8.51
C MET A 32 -14.83 -25.28 7.41
N LYS A 33 -15.02 -26.61 7.40
CA LYS A 33 -14.45 -27.47 6.35
C LYS A 33 -14.93 -27.01 4.97
N PRO A 34 -14.01 -26.85 4.00
CA PRO A 34 -14.37 -26.51 2.62
C PRO A 34 -15.36 -27.51 2.04
N HIS A 35 -16.38 -27.00 1.34
CA HIS A 35 -17.29 -27.85 0.59
C HIS A 35 -16.73 -28.15 -0.80
N LYS A 36 -17.07 -29.31 -1.37
CA LYS A 36 -16.61 -29.73 -2.71
C LYS A 36 -16.87 -28.70 -3.82
N LEU A 37 -17.88 -27.84 -3.64
CA LEU A 37 -18.23 -26.79 -4.60
C LEU A 37 -17.31 -25.57 -4.50
N THR A 38 -16.61 -25.37 -3.39
CA THR A 38 -15.77 -24.20 -3.12
C THR A 38 -14.28 -24.47 -3.24
N VAL A 39 -13.82 -25.73 -3.18
CA VAL A 39 -12.37 -26.07 -3.21
C VAL A 39 -11.61 -25.30 -4.28
N LYS A 40 -12.12 -25.25 -5.52
CA LYS A 40 -11.48 -24.51 -6.60
C LYS A 40 -11.49 -23.00 -6.39
N ALA A 41 -12.57 -22.45 -5.83
CA ALA A 41 -12.63 -21.03 -5.48
C ALA A 41 -11.64 -20.68 -4.34
N ASP A 42 -11.52 -21.58 -3.35
CA ASP A 42 -10.58 -21.47 -2.24
C ASP A 42 -9.13 -21.46 -2.77
N GLU A 43 -8.77 -22.37 -3.69
CA GLU A 43 -7.44 -22.40 -4.35
C GLU A 43 -7.09 -21.09 -5.07
N TYR A 44 -8.04 -20.52 -5.82
CA TYR A 44 -7.84 -19.22 -6.48
C TYR A 44 -7.72 -18.09 -5.45
N PHE A 45 -8.55 -18.11 -4.42
CA PHE A 45 -8.53 -17.11 -3.36
C PHE A 45 -7.19 -17.11 -2.62
N ASP A 46 -6.67 -18.29 -2.25
CA ASP A 46 -5.36 -18.46 -1.60
C ASP A 46 -4.20 -18.04 -2.51
N SER A 47 -4.41 -18.12 -3.82
CA SER A 47 -3.47 -17.64 -4.85
C SER A 47 -3.62 -16.14 -5.14
N LYS A 48 -4.44 -15.43 -4.36
CA LYS A 48 -4.78 -14.00 -4.52
C LYS A 48 -5.47 -13.69 -5.86
N GLU A 49 -6.01 -14.71 -6.54
CA GLU A 49 -6.83 -14.57 -7.74
C GLU A 49 -8.31 -14.30 -7.38
N TYR A 50 -8.55 -13.17 -6.72
CA TYR A 50 -9.84 -12.84 -6.13
C TYR A 50 -10.96 -12.68 -7.16
N SER A 51 -10.73 -12.07 -8.32
CA SER A 51 -11.76 -11.87 -9.33
C SER A 51 -12.31 -13.22 -9.84
N VAL A 52 -11.40 -14.17 -10.09
CA VAL A 52 -11.72 -15.54 -10.50
C VAL A 52 -12.43 -16.30 -9.39
N ALA A 53 -11.94 -16.19 -8.14
CA ALA A 53 -12.54 -16.84 -6.99
C ALA A 53 -13.99 -16.39 -6.77
N ILE A 54 -14.27 -15.08 -6.85
CA ILE A 54 -15.62 -14.50 -6.68
C ILE A 54 -16.61 -15.10 -7.68
N GLU A 55 -16.22 -15.28 -8.95
CA GLU A 55 -17.10 -15.88 -9.96
C GLU A 55 -17.47 -17.33 -9.62
N ILE A 56 -16.50 -18.10 -9.15
CA ILE A 56 -16.70 -19.51 -8.79
C ILE A 56 -17.53 -19.60 -7.50
N TYR A 57 -17.27 -18.76 -6.50
CA TYR A 57 -18.10 -18.64 -5.31
C TYR A 57 -19.55 -18.29 -5.64
N ALA A 58 -19.80 -17.35 -6.56
CA ALA A 58 -21.15 -17.01 -6.97
C ALA A 58 -21.90 -18.22 -7.56
N LYS A 59 -21.22 -19.00 -8.42
CA LYS A 59 -21.76 -20.26 -8.97
C LYS A 59 -22.00 -21.30 -7.86
N ALA A 60 -21.06 -21.46 -6.92
CA ALA A 60 -21.19 -22.37 -5.79
C ALA A 60 -22.37 -21.99 -4.89
N TYR A 61 -22.51 -20.70 -4.54
CA TYR A 61 -23.57 -20.18 -3.69
C TYR A 61 -24.97 -20.52 -4.21
N SER A 62 -25.18 -20.40 -5.53
CA SER A 62 -26.47 -20.71 -6.17
C SER A 62 -26.88 -22.18 -6.06
N LYS A 63 -25.91 -23.09 -5.92
CA LYS A 63 -26.13 -24.54 -5.84
C LYS A 63 -26.13 -25.06 -4.41
N GLU A 64 -25.52 -24.31 -3.50
CA GLU A 64 -25.41 -24.67 -2.11
C GLU A 64 -26.77 -24.60 -1.39
N LYS A 65 -27.01 -25.53 -0.47
CA LYS A 65 -28.23 -25.59 0.35
C LYS A 65 -27.92 -25.41 1.84
N SER A 66 -26.72 -25.79 2.28
CA SER A 66 -26.31 -25.62 3.66
C SER A 66 -26.19 -24.14 4.01
N ARG A 67 -26.84 -23.74 5.11
CA ARG A 67 -26.71 -22.39 5.68
C ARG A 67 -25.26 -22.11 6.07
N GLU A 68 -24.57 -23.09 6.64
CA GLU A 68 -23.18 -23.00 7.07
C GLU A 68 -22.21 -22.75 5.90
N GLN A 69 -22.43 -23.40 4.76
CA GLN A 69 -21.59 -23.15 3.59
C GLN A 69 -21.93 -21.82 2.92
N LYS A 70 -23.21 -21.40 2.95
CA LYS A 70 -23.61 -20.09 2.42
C LYS A 70 -23.01 -18.91 3.20
N GLN A 71 -22.88 -19.00 4.52
CA GLN A 71 -22.21 -17.95 5.29
C GLN A 71 -20.73 -17.84 4.91
N ARG A 72 -20.00 -18.96 4.84
CA ARG A 72 -18.59 -19.00 4.43
C ARG A 72 -18.39 -18.44 3.02
N ILE A 73 -19.19 -18.90 2.06
CA ILE A 73 -19.13 -18.39 0.69
C ILE A 73 -19.41 -16.88 0.65
N SER A 74 -20.40 -16.41 1.42
CA SER A 74 -20.71 -14.97 1.48
C SER A 74 -19.55 -14.18 2.06
N TYR A 75 -18.90 -14.67 3.12
CA TYR A 75 -17.74 -14.04 3.72
C TYR A 75 -16.55 -13.99 2.75
N ASN A 76 -16.20 -15.11 2.10
CA ASN A 76 -15.09 -15.14 1.15
C ASN A 76 -15.35 -14.26 -0.08
N MET A 77 -16.62 -14.15 -0.53
CA MET A 77 -16.98 -13.17 -1.55
C MET A 77 -16.81 -11.73 -1.04
N ALA A 78 -17.17 -11.45 0.21
CA ALA A 78 -16.97 -10.14 0.83
C ALA A 78 -15.49 -9.77 0.88
N GLU A 79 -14.63 -10.67 1.36
CA GLU A 79 -13.17 -10.50 1.35
C GLU A 79 -12.62 -10.29 -0.06
N GLY A 80 -13.09 -11.06 -1.05
CA GLY A 80 -12.66 -10.89 -2.44
C GLY A 80 -13.02 -9.51 -2.99
N TYR A 81 -14.24 -9.04 -2.71
CA TYR A 81 -14.63 -7.67 -3.07
C TYR A 81 -13.84 -6.61 -2.29
N ARG A 82 -13.50 -6.86 -1.02
CA ARG A 82 -12.66 -5.97 -0.21
C ARG A 82 -11.25 -5.85 -0.79
N PHE A 83 -10.60 -6.97 -1.11
CA PHE A 83 -9.25 -6.99 -1.69
C PHE A 83 -9.18 -6.38 -3.11
N THR A 84 -10.32 -6.18 -3.76
CA THR A 84 -10.42 -5.53 -5.08
C THR A 84 -11.03 -4.12 -5.00
N GLY A 85 -11.07 -3.50 -3.82
CA GLY A 85 -11.52 -2.11 -3.63
C GLY A 85 -13.03 -1.88 -3.78
N GLN A 86 -13.84 -2.94 -3.92
CA GLN A 86 -15.28 -2.84 -4.18
C GLN A 86 -16.09 -2.75 -2.87
N CYS A 87 -15.82 -1.71 -2.07
CA CYS A 87 -16.31 -1.58 -0.69
C CYS A 87 -17.83 -1.74 -0.55
N LYS A 88 -18.62 -1.15 -1.47
CA LYS A 88 -20.09 -1.31 -1.46
C LYS A 88 -20.57 -2.74 -1.66
N ARG A 89 -19.91 -3.50 -2.55
CA ARG A 89 -20.24 -4.91 -2.78
C ARG A 89 -19.78 -5.73 -1.57
N ALA A 90 -18.56 -5.50 -1.08
CA ALA A 90 -18.04 -6.16 0.10
C ALA A 90 -18.97 -6.00 1.31
N ALA A 91 -19.39 -4.76 1.63
CA ALA A 91 -20.35 -4.48 2.71
C ALA A 91 -21.64 -5.32 2.59
N SER A 92 -22.19 -5.44 1.38
CA SER A 92 -23.41 -6.21 1.12
C SER A 92 -23.22 -7.70 1.40
N TYR A 93 -22.04 -8.26 1.09
CA TYR A 93 -21.71 -9.67 1.32
C TYR A 93 -21.33 -9.96 2.78
N TYR A 94 -20.62 -9.04 3.46
CA TYR A 94 -20.37 -9.13 4.91
C TYR A 94 -21.68 -9.13 5.68
N GLN A 95 -22.58 -8.20 5.39
CA GLN A 95 -23.88 -8.15 6.05
C GLN A 95 -24.70 -9.43 5.80
N ARG A 96 -24.59 -10.04 4.61
CA ARG A 96 -25.19 -11.34 4.32
C ARG A 96 -24.56 -12.46 5.16
N ALA A 97 -23.23 -12.51 5.24
CA ALA A 97 -22.50 -13.49 6.04
C ALA A 97 -22.88 -13.39 7.53
N SER A 98 -22.90 -12.17 8.09
CA SER A 98 -23.35 -11.87 9.45
C SER A 98 -24.79 -12.36 9.69
N LYS A 99 -25.75 -12.00 8.82
CA LYS A 99 -27.15 -12.46 8.91
C LYS A 99 -27.29 -13.98 8.85
N LEU A 100 -26.39 -14.66 8.12
CA LEU A 100 -26.39 -16.12 8.05
C LEU A 100 -25.74 -16.77 9.27
N GLY A 101 -24.99 -16.02 10.09
CA GLY A 101 -24.40 -16.48 11.34
C GLY A 101 -22.88 -16.66 11.30
N TYR A 102 -22.17 -16.02 10.34
CA TYR A 102 -20.74 -16.23 10.17
C TYR A 102 -19.96 -15.90 11.44
N GLY A 103 -20.35 -14.85 12.16
CA GLY A 103 -19.71 -14.42 13.40
C GLY A 103 -19.14 -13.01 13.30
N ALA A 104 -18.45 -12.60 14.37
CA ALA A 104 -18.04 -11.22 14.58
C ALA A 104 -17.07 -10.68 13.52
N GLN A 105 -16.32 -11.53 12.82
CA GLN A 105 -15.47 -11.08 11.69
C GLN A 105 -16.30 -10.46 10.56
N ALA A 106 -17.50 -10.99 10.28
CA ALA A 106 -18.36 -10.42 9.25
C ALA A 106 -18.92 -9.06 9.68
N ASP A 107 -19.18 -8.86 10.97
CA ASP A 107 -19.64 -7.58 11.51
C ASP A 107 -18.53 -6.53 11.48
N LEU A 108 -17.29 -6.92 11.80
CA LEU A 108 -16.12 -6.06 11.65
C LEU A 108 -15.90 -5.67 10.19
N GLY A 109 -15.84 -6.64 9.27
CA GLY A 109 -15.68 -6.36 7.85
C GLY A 109 -16.81 -5.47 7.30
N TYR A 110 -18.04 -5.61 7.79
CA TYR A 110 -19.12 -4.68 7.45
C TYR A 110 -18.85 -3.24 7.91
N ALA A 111 -18.38 -3.06 9.14
CA ALA A 111 -18.02 -1.73 9.68
C ALA A 111 -16.88 -1.09 8.88
N GLU A 112 -15.81 -1.84 8.60
CA GLU A 112 -14.68 -1.40 7.78
C GLU A 112 -15.13 -0.98 6.37
N MET A 113 -16.06 -1.72 5.75
CA MET A 113 -16.57 -1.38 4.42
C MET A 113 -17.53 -0.19 4.42
N LEU A 114 -18.21 0.13 5.53
CA LEU A 114 -18.95 1.39 5.67
C LEU A 114 -17.97 2.57 5.78
N GLN A 115 -16.89 2.42 6.54
CA GLN A 115 -15.82 3.42 6.62
C GLN A 115 -15.20 3.71 5.25
N CYS A 116 -14.86 2.68 4.47
CA CYS A 116 -14.35 2.83 3.09
C CYS A 116 -15.36 3.49 2.12
N GLN A 117 -16.65 3.56 2.48
CA GLN A 117 -17.66 4.28 1.69
C GLN A 117 -17.83 5.73 2.13
N GLY A 118 -17.11 6.17 3.17
CA GLY A 118 -17.27 7.49 3.79
C GLY A 118 -18.54 7.60 4.65
N GLU A 119 -19.24 6.49 4.90
CA GLU A 119 -20.46 6.42 5.71
C GLU A 119 -20.09 6.36 7.20
N TYR A 120 -19.36 7.37 7.68
CA TYR A 120 -18.69 7.35 8.99
C TYR A 120 -19.64 7.21 10.17
N GLU A 121 -20.81 7.82 10.12
CA GLU A 121 -21.81 7.72 11.20
C GLU A 121 -22.34 6.28 11.33
N ASP A 122 -22.67 5.65 10.20
CA ASP A 122 -23.11 4.25 10.16
C ASP A 122 -21.98 3.28 10.53
N ALA A 123 -20.75 3.58 10.09
CA ALA A 123 -19.56 2.80 10.45
C ALA A 123 -19.32 2.80 11.96
N ILE A 124 -19.44 3.96 12.63
CA ILE A 124 -19.32 4.06 14.10
C ILE A 124 -20.35 3.15 14.79
N ILE A 125 -21.60 3.17 14.33
CA ILE A 125 -22.66 2.29 14.89
C ILE A 125 -22.31 0.82 14.69
N ALA A 126 -21.79 0.45 13.52
CA ALA A 126 -21.37 -0.91 13.21
C ALA A 126 -20.18 -1.35 14.07
N TYR A 127 -19.17 -0.50 14.26
CA TYR A 127 -18.04 -0.78 15.15
C TYR A 127 -18.47 -0.91 16.61
N GLU A 128 -19.37 -0.06 17.10
CA GLU A 128 -19.93 -0.20 18.46
C GLU A 128 -20.73 -1.50 18.63
N THR A 129 -21.37 -1.98 17.57
CA THR A 129 -22.03 -3.28 17.56
C THR A 129 -21.00 -4.41 17.66
N PHE A 130 -19.95 -4.37 16.83
CA PHE A 130 -18.84 -5.33 16.88
C PHE A 130 -18.12 -5.30 18.24
N LYS A 131 -17.87 -4.12 18.83
CA LYS A 131 -17.25 -3.94 20.14
C LYS A 131 -18.02 -4.63 21.26
N LYS A 132 -19.36 -4.66 21.19
CA LYS A 132 -20.17 -5.41 22.17
C LYS A 132 -19.99 -6.93 22.04
N LEU A 133 -19.70 -7.43 20.84
CA LEU A 133 -19.44 -8.85 20.59
C LEU A 133 -18.02 -9.24 20.98
N VAL A 134 -17.04 -8.37 20.70
CA VAL A 134 -15.61 -8.63 20.97
C VAL A 134 -14.95 -7.40 21.62
N PRO A 135 -15.20 -7.12 22.92
CA PRO A 135 -14.74 -5.88 23.56
C PRO A 135 -13.22 -5.71 23.67
N SER A 136 -12.47 -6.80 23.55
CA SER A 136 -11.01 -6.83 23.62
C SER A 136 -10.32 -6.58 22.27
N ASP A 137 -11.07 -6.54 21.16
CA ASP A 137 -10.49 -6.27 19.85
C ASP A 137 -10.31 -4.77 19.61
N ALA A 138 -9.07 -4.31 19.65
CA ALA A 138 -8.71 -2.90 19.48
C ALA A 138 -9.08 -2.31 18.11
N ARG A 139 -9.42 -3.13 17.10
CA ARG A 139 -9.89 -2.64 15.80
C ARG A 139 -11.20 -1.87 15.90
N ALA A 140 -12.07 -2.24 16.84
CA ALA A 140 -13.34 -1.53 17.04
C ALA A 140 -13.09 -0.08 17.50
N ASP A 141 -12.26 0.10 18.53
CA ASP A 141 -11.92 1.42 19.06
C ASP A 141 -11.17 2.26 18.02
N ARG A 142 -10.23 1.66 17.30
CA ARG A 142 -9.49 2.31 16.21
C ARG A 142 -10.42 2.76 15.08
N GLY A 143 -11.34 1.91 14.65
CA GLY A 143 -12.31 2.22 13.61
C GLY A 143 -13.25 3.36 13.99
N ILE A 144 -13.72 3.39 15.25
CA ILE A 144 -14.52 4.49 15.79
C ILE A 144 -13.70 5.80 15.79
N GLU A 145 -12.47 5.76 16.29
CA GLU A 145 -11.57 6.91 16.29
C GLU A 145 -11.30 7.42 14.88
N SER A 146 -11.03 6.51 13.94
CA SER A 146 -10.84 6.77 12.51
C SER A 146 -12.04 7.51 11.93
N CYS A 147 -13.25 6.99 12.11
CA CYS A 147 -14.46 7.62 11.56
C CYS A 147 -14.69 9.03 12.14
N GLN A 148 -14.46 9.21 13.45
CA GLN A 148 -14.58 10.52 14.11
C GLN A 148 -13.56 11.53 13.57
N LYS A 149 -12.29 11.12 13.44
CA LYS A 149 -11.23 11.96 12.90
C LYS A 149 -11.44 12.26 11.42
N ALA A 150 -11.82 11.27 10.62
CA ALA A 150 -12.12 11.43 9.20
C ALA A 150 -13.19 12.49 8.97
N ALA A 151 -14.30 12.45 9.73
CA ALA A 151 -15.35 13.46 9.67
C ALA A 151 -14.82 14.88 9.98
N GLN A 152 -13.90 15.01 10.94
CA GLN A 152 -13.24 16.29 11.27
C GLN A 152 -12.25 16.74 10.19
N TRP A 153 -11.47 15.82 9.63
CA TRP A 153 -10.47 16.10 8.60
C TRP A 153 -11.09 16.53 7.28
N VAL A 154 -12.25 15.97 6.91
CA VAL A 154 -13.00 16.43 5.74
C VAL A 154 -13.43 17.90 5.89
N VAL A 155 -13.84 18.32 7.09
CA VAL A 155 -14.30 19.69 7.34
C VAL A 155 -13.13 20.67 7.46
N SER A 156 -12.08 20.29 8.18
CA SER A 156 -10.91 21.15 8.41
C SER A 156 -10.05 21.30 7.16
N GLY A 157 -9.89 20.20 6.41
CA GLY A 157 -9.00 20.13 5.25
C GLY A 157 -7.54 20.41 5.60
N SER A 158 -6.70 20.39 4.57
CA SER A 158 -5.30 20.80 4.61
C SER A 158 -5.06 21.88 3.56
N LEU A 159 -3.80 22.30 3.41
CA LEU A 159 -3.42 23.27 2.38
C LEU A 159 -3.28 22.65 0.99
N PHE A 160 -3.46 21.33 0.85
CA PHE A 160 -3.34 20.67 -0.44
C PHE A 160 -4.64 20.79 -1.25
N ALA A 161 -4.48 20.81 -2.57
CA ALA A 161 -5.55 20.62 -3.53
C ALA A 161 -5.14 19.57 -4.54
N LEU A 162 -6.16 18.91 -5.10
CA LEU A 162 -5.98 17.82 -6.04
C LEU A 162 -6.74 18.04 -7.33
N ASP A 163 -6.08 17.73 -8.43
CA ASP A 163 -6.65 17.72 -9.77
C ASP A 163 -6.39 16.37 -10.43
N ASN A 164 -7.42 15.75 -11.00
CA ASN A 164 -7.25 14.48 -11.69
C ASN A 164 -6.30 14.66 -12.89
N ALA A 165 -5.22 13.88 -12.94
CA ALA A 165 -4.21 13.97 -13.99
C ALA A 165 -4.66 13.24 -15.26
N LYS A 166 -5.67 13.82 -15.94
CA LYS A 166 -6.34 13.23 -17.12
C LYS A 166 -5.37 12.83 -18.24
N ASP A 167 -4.25 13.54 -18.32
CA ASP A 167 -3.19 13.36 -19.31
C ASP A 167 -2.37 12.09 -19.03
N LEU A 168 -2.37 11.62 -17.78
CA LEU A 168 -1.66 10.43 -17.33
C LEU A 168 -2.59 9.21 -17.27
N ASN A 169 -3.89 9.43 -17.03
CA ASN A 169 -4.86 8.38 -16.70
C ASN A 169 -5.57 7.78 -17.93
N SER A 170 -5.75 6.46 -17.87
CA SER A 170 -6.47 5.64 -18.82
C SER A 170 -7.89 5.32 -18.32
N LYS A 171 -8.51 4.24 -18.82
CA LYS A 171 -9.75 3.66 -18.28
C LYS A 171 -9.48 2.44 -17.39
N LYS A 172 -8.21 2.17 -17.10
CA LYS A 172 -7.71 1.04 -16.32
C LYS A 172 -7.03 1.57 -15.06
N SER A 173 -6.41 0.71 -14.27
CA SER A 173 -5.61 1.16 -13.13
C SER A 173 -4.30 1.79 -13.60
N ASP A 174 -4.11 3.07 -13.27
CA ASP A 174 -2.87 3.82 -13.44
C ASP A 174 -2.36 4.19 -12.05
N TYR A 175 -1.18 3.70 -11.69
CA TYR A 175 -0.70 3.73 -10.32
C TYR A 175 0.82 3.79 -10.24
N SER A 176 1.31 4.28 -9.11
CA SER A 176 2.71 4.59 -8.84
C SER A 176 3.37 5.56 -9.83
N ILE A 177 4.21 6.44 -9.29
CA ILE A 177 4.94 7.43 -10.09
C ILE A 177 6.38 7.49 -9.59
N ALA A 178 7.30 7.60 -10.53
CA ALA A 178 8.70 7.88 -10.29
C ALA A 178 9.15 9.03 -11.17
N PHE A 179 9.90 9.96 -10.59
CA PHE A 179 10.59 11.01 -11.35
C PHE A 179 11.81 10.40 -12.02
N ALA A 180 11.87 10.46 -13.35
CA ALA A 180 12.91 9.86 -14.19
C ALA A 180 13.76 10.91 -14.93
N GLY A 181 13.51 12.20 -14.64
CA GLY A 181 14.18 13.30 -15.32
C GLY A 181 15.68 13.35 -15.05
N LYS A 182 16.43 13.86 -16.04
CA LYS A 182 17.87 14.12 -15.87
C LYS A 182 18.07 15.26 -14.87
N ARG A 183 19.26 15.33 -14.27
CA ARG A 183 19.65 16.42 -13.36
C ARG A 183 19.33 17.80 -13.94
N GLY A 184 18.61 18.63 -13.20
CA GLY A 184 18.09 19.94 -13.59
C GLY A 184 16.77 19.92 -14.38
N LYS A 185 16.21 18.75 -14.64
CA LYS A 185 14.93 18.49 -15.33
C LYS A 185 14.21 17.28 -14.71
N GLU A 186 14.42 17.05 -13.42
CA GLU A 186 13.96 15.88 -12.66
C GLU A 186 12.44 15.70 -12.76
N ASP A 187 11.70 16.80 -12.80
CA ASP A 187 10.24 16.90 -12.88
C ASP A 187 9.66 16.78 -14.30
N LEU A 188 10.49 16.68 -15.34
CA LEU A 188 10.04 16.67 -16.74
C LEU A 188 9.98 15.29 -17.39
N SER A 189 10.33 14.24 -16.66
CA SER A 189 10.16 12.86 -17.13
C SER A 189 9.61 12.04 -15.98
N LEU A 190 8.50 11.35 -16.23
CA LEU A 190 7.87 10.47 -15.25
C LEU A 190 7.88 9.04 -15.78
N MET A 191 7.99 8.09 -14.86
CA MET A 191 7.58 6.72 -15.10
C MET A 191 6.36 6.38 -14.25
N ILE A 192 5.38 5.71 -14.84
CA ILE A 192 4.15 5.29 -14.17
C ILE A 192 3.94 3.79 -14.37
N SER A 193 3.26 3.13 -13.44
CA SER A 193 2.79 1.76 -13.65
C SER A 193 1.36 1.80 -14.16
N SER A 194 1.02 0.99 -15.16
CA SER A 194 -0.31 1.03 -15.74
C SER A 194 -0.77 -0.31 -16.29
N MET A 195 -2.06 -0.60 -16.11
CA MET A 195 -2.76 -1.77 -16.65
C MET A 195 -3.54 -1.45 -17.94
N ARG A 196 -3.15 -0.37 -18.62
CA ARG A 196 -3.75 0.08 -19.87
C ARG A 196 -3.70 -0.95 -20.99
N ASP A 197 -4.55 -0.77 -22.01
CA ASP A 197 -4.74 -1.75 -23.08
C ASP A 197 -3.54 -1.90 -24.03
N ASP A 198 -2.56 -1.01 -23.95
CA ASP A 198 -1.27 -1.04 -24.64
C ASP A 198 -0.15 -1.67 -23.80
N ALA A 199 -0.43 -2.12 -22.57
CA ALA A 199 0.50 -2.95 -21.80
C ALA A 199 0.83 -4.28 -22.52
N THR A 200 2.01 -4.80 -22.22
CA THR A 200 2.59 -5.99 -22.83
C THR A 200 1.81 -7.24 -22.44
N GLY A 201 1.53 -8.07 -23.44
CA GLY A 201 0.67 -9.24 -23.24
C GLY A 201 -0.83 -8.91 -23.23
N ARG A 202 -1.63 -9.95 -23.03
CA ARG A 202 -3.10 -9.87 -23.08
C ARG A 202 -3.76 -10.67 -21.97
N LYS A 203 -2.97 -11.25 -21.07
CA LYS A 203 -3.49 -12.05 -19.97
C LYS A 203 -4.04 -11.08 -18.92
N GLU A 204 -5.20 -11.41 -18.39
CA GLU A 204 -5.75 -10.71 -17.24
C GLU A 204 -5.15 -11.28 -15.96
N ASP A 205 -4.84 -10.39 -15.04
CA ASP A 205 -4.42 -10.72 -13.70
C ASP A 205 -5.63 -11.29 -12.94
N GLY A 206 -5.41 -12.33 -12.14
CA GLY A 206 -6.50 -12.96 -11.39
C GLY A 206 -6.96 -12.13 -10.19
N TRP A 207 -6.24 -11.07 -9.80
CA TRP A 207 -6.59 -10.24 -8.65
C TRP A 207 -7.69 -9.25 -9.01
N MET A 208 -7.39 -8.30 -9.89
CA MET A 208 -8.30 -7.23 -10.32
C MET A 208 -9.07 -7.57 -11.60
N GLY A 209 -8.65 -8.59 -12.35
CA GLY A 209 -9.27 -8.91 -13.66
C GLY A 209 -8.92 -7.87 -14.73
N GLN A 210 -7.78 -7.19 -14.60
CA GLN A 210 -7.24 -6.25 -15.57
C GLN A 210 -5.99 -6.84 -16.22
N ARG A 211 -5.41 -6.20 -17.24
CA ARG A 211 -4.17 -6.72 -17.83
C ARG A 211 -3.00 -6.59 -16.86
N PHE A 212 -2.02 -7.48 -16.97
CA PHE A 212 -0.72 -7.27 -16.31
C PHE A 212 -0.20 -5.85 -16.56
N SER A 213 0.37 -5.27 -15.51
CA SER A 213 0.85 -3.89 -15.54
C SER A 213 2.22 -3.80 -16.16
N ASP A 214 2.43 -2.73 -16.91
CA ASP A 214 3.69 -2.33 -17.51
C ASP A 214 4.17 -1.00 -16.90
N ILE A 215 5.46 -0.73 -17.07
CA ILE A 215 6.04 0.60 -16.81
C ILE A 215 5.95 1.42 -18.10
N PHE A 216 5.41 2.64 -17.98
CA PHE A 216 5.33 3.62 -19.06
C PHE A 216 6.15 4.85 -18.71
N VAL A 217 6.78 5.47 -19.70
CA VAL A 217 7.51 6.73 -19.59
C VAL A 217 6.74 7.84 -20.30
N ILE A 218 6.80 9.04 -19.75
CA ILE A 218 6.22 10.25 -20.36
C ILE A 218 7.16 11.43 -20.15
N GLU A 219 7.37 12.18 -21.22
CA GLU A 219 8.18 13.39 -21.21
C GLU A 219 7.28 14.63 -21.23
N GLY A 220 7.69 15.66 -20.49
CA GLY A 220 6.96 16.91 -20.34
C GLY A 220 7.80 18.11 -20.76
N GLU A 221 7.11 19.14 -21.26
CA GLU A 221 7.72 20.42 -21.61
C GLU A 221 7.08 21.57 -20.82
N ARG A 222 7.90 22.51 -20.37
CA ARG A 222 7.39 23.72 -19.71
C ARG A 222 6.82 24.69 -20.72
N LYS A 223 5.53 24.96 -20.62
CA LYS A 223 4.82 25.89 -21.49
C LYS A 223 5.28 27.32 -21.26
N LYS A 224 5.82 27.95 -22.31
CA LYS A 224 6.19 29.37 -22.25
C LYS A 224 4.95 30.22 -22.08
N ASN A 225 4.89 30.97 -21.00
CA ASN A 225 3.80 31.90 -20.75
C ASN A 225 3.83 33.04 -21.80
N ASN A 226 2.85 33.12 -22.70
CA ASN A 226 2.81 34.06 -23.83
C ASN A 226 2.87 35.55 -23.43
N LYS A 227 2.69 35.87 -22.13
CA LYS A 227 2.86 37.22 -21.57
C LYS A 227 4.31 37.58 -21.22
N LYS A 228 5.26 36.64 -21.26
CA LYS A 228 6.70 36.91 -21.02
C LYS A 228 7.30 37.54 -22.28
N LYS A 229 8.02 38.67 -22.12
CA LYS A 229 8.76 39.34 -23.21
C LYS A 229 9.63 38.32 -23.98
N LYS A 230 9.68 38.47 -25.30
CA LYS A 230 10.51 37.70 -26.23
C LYS A 230 11.95 37.61 -25.67
N GLY A 231 12.42 36.40 -25.33
CA GLY A 231 13.77 36.14 -24.81
C GLY A 231 13.89 35.67 -23.36
N LYS A 232 12.80 35.50 -22.59
CA LYS A 232 12.85 34.82 -21.28
C LYS A 232 12.58 33.31 -21.42
N GLU A 233 13.44 32.49 -20.81
CA GLU A 233 13.28 31.04 -20.71
C GLU A 233 12.10 30.66 -19.79
N ALA A 234 11.63 29.41 -19.91
CA ALA A 234 10.61 28.86 -19.01
C ALA A 234 11.18 28.75 -17.58
N ASN A 235 10.36 28.98 -16.56
CA ASN A 235 10.75 28.86 -15.15
C ASN A 235 10.13 27.60 -14.51
N ALA A 236 10.64 27.19 -13.34
CA ALA A 236 10.16 26.01 -12.61
C ALA A 236 8.67 26.08 -12.18
N ASN A 237 8.05 27.25 -12.28
CA ASN A 237 6.63 27.45 -11.93
C ASN A 237 5.71 27.42 -13.16
N ASP A 238 6.25 27.38 -14.38
CA ASP A 238 5.45 27.27 -15.59
C ASP A 238 4.76 25.89 -15.65
N GLU A 239 3.58 25.85 -16.26
CA GLU A 239 2.78 24.64 -16.47
C GLU A 239 3.58 23.60 -17.28
N ILE A 240 3.59 22.36 -16.83
CA ILE A 240 4.15 21.23 -17.60
C ILE A 240 3.04 20.72 -18.52
N VAL A 241 3.35 20.64 -19.81
CA VAL A 241 2.52 19.97 -20.79
C VAL A 241 3.17 18.64 -21.10
N TRP A 242 2.47 17.57 -20.76
CA TRP A 242 2.93 16.22 -21.03
C TRP A 242 2.73 15.82 -22.50
N GLY A 243 3.66 15.02 -23.01
CA GLY A 243 3.53 14.34 -24.30
C GLY A 243 2.71 13.06 -24.19
N ASP A 244 3.02 12.09 -25.04
CA ASP A 244 2.38 10.78 -25.04
C ASP A 244 3.10 9.80 -24.10
N LEU A 245 2.35 8.85 -23.55
CA LEU A 245 2.91 7.74 -22.77
C LEU A 245 3.44 6.66 -23.68
N GLU A 246 4.68 6.26 -23.45
CA GLU A 246 5.37 5.21 -24.20
C GLU A 246 5.68 4.05 -23.26
N ALA A 247 5.36 2.82 -23.68
CA ALA A 247 5.75 1.63 -22.94
C ALA A 247 7.27 1.48 -22.94
N MET A 248 7.84 1.04 -21.82
CA MET A 248 9.24 0.63 -21.77
C MET A 248 9.50 -0.56 -22.70
N SER A 249 10.77 -0.75 -23.09
CA SER A 249 11.20 -1.85 -23.96
C SER A 249 10.90 -3.22 -23.33
N ASP A 250 10.92 -4.26 -24.17
CA ASP A 250 10.71 -5.67 -23.77
C ASP A 250 11.83 -6.23 -22.87
N VAL A 251 12.90 -5.47 -22.68
CA VAL A 251 13.93 -5.69 -21.66
C VAL A 251 13.38 -5.47 -20.25
N ILE A 252 12.47 -4.51 -20.10
CA ILE A 252 11.84 -4.14 -18.82
C ILE A 252 10.45 -4.76 -18.72
N ASN A 253 9.56 -4.45 -19.66
CA ASN A 253 8.18 -4.89 -19.65
C ASN A 253 8.07 -6.29 -20.27
N THR A 254 7.52 -7.24 -19.51
CA THR A 254 7.35 -8.60 -19.98
C THR A 254 5.86 -8.98 -20.04
N LYS A 255 5.53 -10.26 -20.04
CA LYS A 255 4.12 -10.71 -20.01
C LYS A 255 3.58 -10.84 -18.58
N ASP A 256 4.41 -10.50 -17.60
CA ASP A 256 4.16 -10.57 -16.16
C ASP A 256 3.89 -9.15 -15.62
N HIS A 257 3.72 -8.97 -14.30
CA HIS A 257 3.60 -7.64 -13.72
C HIS A 257 4.96 -6.98 -13.57
N GLU A 258 5.11 -5.79 -14.12
CA GLU A 258 6.14 -4.84 -13.75
C GLU A 258 5.51 -3.52 -13.26
N GLY A 259 6.19 -2.85 -12.34
CA GLY A 259 5.71 -1.58 -11.80
C GLY A 259 6.51 -1.12 -10.59
N VAL A 260 6.08 0.03 -10.04
CA VAL A 260 6.63 0.71 -8.87
C VAL A 260 8.15 0.87 -8.95
N VAL A 261 8.56 2.04 -9.41
CA VAL A 261 9.95 2.32 -9.79
C VAL A 261 10.59 3.31 -8.80
N THR A 262 11.89 3.16 -8.58
CA THR A 262 12.76 4.18 -7.99
C THR A 262 14.12 4.18 -8.70
N PHE A 263 14.89 5.25 -8.54
CA PHE A 263 16.18 5.45 -9.19
C PHE A 263 17.25 5.77 -8.16
N ASP A 264 18.51 5.45 -8.49
CA ASP A 264 19.64 6.05 -7.78
C ASP A 264 19.66 7.58 -7.99
N SER A 265 20.35 8.29 -7.10
CA SER A 265 20.49 9.76 -7.11
C SER A 265 21.05 10.33 -8.42
N ARG A 266 21.60 9.47 -9.29
CA ARG A 266 22.18 9.82 -10.58
C ARG A 266 21.30 9.42 -11.78
N GLY A 267 20.18 8.74 -11.57
CA GLY A 267 19.30 8.22 -12.63
C GLY A 267 19.99 7.22 -13.57
N LYS A 268 21.00 6.50 -13.07
CA LYS A 268 21.79 5.49 -13.81
C LYS A 268 21.39 4.07 -13.47
N GLU A 269 20.88 3.85 -12.25
CA GLU A 269 20.34 2.57 -11.80
C GLU A 269 18.86 2.73 -11.52
N MET A 270 18.06 1.80 -12.02
CA MET A 270 16.62 1.71 -11.78
C MET A 270 16.35 0.49 -10.93
N TYR A 271 15.44 0.63 -9.96
CA TYR A 271 14.93 -0.44 -9.12
C TYR A 271 13.42 -0.51 -9.30
N PHE A 272 12.87 -1.70 -9.53
CA PHE A 272 11.44 -1.85 -9.79
C PHE A 272 10.92 -3.19 -9.29
N THR A 273 9.60 -3.27 -9.11
CA THR A 273 8.91 -4.50 -8.71
C THR A 273 8.58 -5.34 -9.93
N LYS A 274 8.83 -6.64 -9.83
CA LYS A 274 8.43 -7.62 -10.85
C LYS A 274 7.81 -8.85 -10.21
N CYS A 275 6.64 -9.27 -10.69
CA CYS A 275 5.92 -10.44 -10.16
C CYS A 275 5.81 -11.51 -11.24
N MET A 276 6.82 -12.36 -11.32
CA MET A 276 6.91 -13.41 -12.33
C MET A 276 5.81 -14.46 -12.15
N GLN A 277 5.21 -14.92 -13.24
CA GLN A 277 4.23 -16.01 -13.21
C GLN A 277 4.85 -17.29 -13.75
N VAL A 278 5.24 -18.19 -12.85
CA VAL A 278 5.77 -19.51 -13.23
C VAL A 278 4.66 -20.56 -13.08
N LYS A 279 4.42 -21.32 -14.15
CA LYS A 279 3.39 -22.36 -14.15
C LYS A 279 3.64 -23.37 -13.01
N ASN A 280 2.61 -23.63 -12.21
CA ASN A 280 2.64 -24.54 -11.05
C ASN A 280 3.60 -24.14 -9.93
N MET A 281 4.05 -22.88 -9.90
CA MET A 281 4.86 -22.34 -8.81
C MET A 281 4.26 -21.02 -8.34
N LYS A 282 3.95 -20.94 -7.04
CA LYS A 282 3.53 -19.69 -6.42
C LYS A 282 4.78 -18.82 -6.22
N MET A 283 4.97 -17.87 -7.12
CA MET A 283 6.03 -16.88 -7.02
C MET A 283 5.45 -15.60 -6.42
N GLY A 284 6.13 -15.03 -5.43
CA GLY A 284 5.87 -13.67 -4.98
C GLY A 284 6.42 -12.65 -5.97
N CYS A 285 6.20 -11.36 -5.67
CA CYS A 285 6.94 -10.30 -6.32
C CYS A 285 8.39 -10.24 -5.79
N ALA A 286 9.30 -9.73 -6.60
CA ALA A 286 10.66 -9.41 -6.19
C ALA A 286 11.08 -8.04 -6.73
N ILE A 287 12.09 -7.44 -6.09
CA ILE A 287 12.71 -6.21 -6.56
C ILE A 287 13.82 -6.57 -7.55
N TYR A 288 13.83 -5.92 -8.69
CA TYR A 288 14.87 -6.04 -9.72
C TYR A 288 15.61 -4.72 -9.86
N THR A 289 16.87 -4.79 -10.29
CA THR A 289 17.69 -3.64 -10.63
C THR A 289 18.24 -3.74 -12.04
N THR A 290 18.37 -2.61 -12.71
CA THR A 290 19.01 -2.52 -14.03
C THR A 290 19.78 -1.21 -14.20
N LYS A 291 20.74 -1.20 -15.13
CA LYS A 291 21.61 -0.08 -15.43
C LYS A 291 21.28 0.53 -16.77
N LYS A 292 21.33 1.86 -16.83
CA LYS A 292 21.18 2.60 -18.08
C LYS A 292 22.42 2.39 -18.96
N ILE A 293 22.20 1.94 -20.21
CA ILE A 293 23.23 1.76 -21.23
C ILE A 293 22.83 2.59 -22.46
N GLY A 294 23.53 3.72 -22.66
CA GLY A 294 23.18 4.66 -23.73
C GLY A 294 21.81 5.30 -23.49
N GLN A 295 20.86 5.04 -24.39
CA GLN A 295 19.46 5.48 -24.24
C GLN A 295 18.53 4.36 -23.72
N ASP A 296 19.05 3.14 -23.51
CA ASP A 296 18.27 1.97 -23.12
C ASP A 296 18.72 1.43 -21.75
N TRP A 297 18.17 0.29 -21.34
CA TRP A 297 18.46 -0.40 -20.09
C TRP A 297 19.09 -1.76 -20.34
N ALA A 298 19.96 -2.19 -19.41
CA ALA A 298 20.49 -3.54 -19.39
C ALA A 298 19.42 -4.56 -19.01
N ASN A 299 19.70 -5.85 -19.20
CA ASN A 299 18.88 -6.92 -18.64
C ASN A 299 18.80 -6.77 -17.11
N PRO A 300 17.58 -6.74 -16.53
CA PRO A 300 17.42 -6.63 -15.08
C PRO A 300 17.90 -7.86 -14.32
N GLU A 301 18.45 -7.65 -13.13
CA GLU A 301 18.89 -8.68 -12.20
C GLU A 301 18.11 -8.56 -10.87
N PRO A 302 17.78 -9.68 -10.20
CA PRO A 302 17.08 -9.63 -8.93
C PRO A 302 17.95 -9.00 -7.83
N VAL A 303 17.34 -8.16 -7.01
CA VAL A 303 17.94 -7.60 -5.80
C VAL A 303 17.80 -8.61 -4.67
N VAL A 304 18.92 -9.20 -4.25
CA VAL A 304 18.94 -10.23 -3.21
C VAL A 304 18.89 -9.58 -1.82
N ILE A 305 17.68 -9.47 -1.25
CA ILE A 305 17.41 -8.86 0.06
C ILE A 305 16.64 -9.78 1.03
N ALA A 306 15.82 -10.70 0.51
CA ALA A 306 15.11 -11.69 1.30
C ALA A 306 15.75 -13.06 1.10
N LEU A 307 16.03 -13.77 2.21
CA LEU A 307 16.71 -15.06 2.19
C LEU A 307 15.77 -16.24 1.86
N ASP A 308 14.46 -16.05 1.97
CA ASP A 308 13.48 -17.09 1.66
C ASP A 308 12.90 -16.89 0.25
N SER A 309 12.99 -17.95 -0.56
CA SER A 309 12.42 -18.04 -1.90
C SER A 309 10.91 -17.81 -2.00
N GLY A 310 10.17 -17.93 -0.88
CA GLY A 310 8.73 -17.72 -0.83
C GLY A 310 8.29 -16.27 -0.52
N ALA A 311 9.22 -15.40 -0.12
CA ALA A 311 8.87 -14.03 0.27
C ALA A 311 8.42 -13.20 -0.94
N SER A 312 7.36 -12.41 -0.76
CA SER A 312 6.93 -11.41 -1.74
C SER A 312 7.40 -10.03 -1.30
N VAL A 313 8.31 -9.43 -2.05
CA VAL A 313 8.88 -8.11 -1.77
C VAL A 313 8.76 -7.19 -2.99
N GLY A 314 8.57 -5.90 -2.76
CA GLY A 314 8.35 -4.93 -3.81
C GLY A 314 8.32 -3.50 -3.29
N HIS A 315 7.82 -2.60 -4.13
CA HIS A 315 7.65 -1.19 -3.84
C HIS A 315 8.94 -0.51 -3.35
N PRO A 316 10.03 -0.58 -4.12
CA PRO A 316 11.32 -0.05 -3.70
C PRO A 316 11.30 1.48 -3.58
N ALA A 317 12.04 2.00 -2.60
CA ALA A 317 12.38 3.41 -2.48
C ALA A 317 13.80 3.57 -1.94
N LEU A 318 14.64 4.30 -2.65
CA LEU A 318 15.99 4.62 -2.19
C LEU A 318 16.01 5.90 -1.36
N SER A 319 16.89 5.93 -0.35
CA SER A 319 17.27 7.19 0.30
C SER A 319 17.96 8.13 -0.69
N PRO A 320 17.90 9.45 -0.48
CA PRO A 320 18.52 10.43 -1.40
C PRO A 320 20.04 10.25 -1.62
N ASP A 321 20.73 9.55 -0.72
CA ASP A 321 22.15 9.26 -0.77
C ASP A 321 22.50 7.85 -1.29
N ASP A 322 21.51 7.10 -1.76
CA ASP A 322 21.61 5.73 -2.29
C ASP A 322 22.14 4.67 -1.31
N GLN A 323 22.14 4.95 0.00
CA GLN A 323 22.69 4.01 0.99
C GLN A 323 21.65 3.06 1.58
N ILE A 324 20.38 3.47 1.58
CA ILE A 324 19.29 2.73 2.19
C ILE A 324 18.23 2.43 1.13
N LEU A 325 17.81 1.17 1.07
CA LEU A 325 16.64 0.73 0.32
C LEU A 325 15.52 0.42 1.30
N TYR A 326 14.42 1.16 1.17
CA TYR A 326 13.14 0.85 1.80
C TYR A 326 12.30 0.05 0.81
N PHE A 327 11.53 -0.91 1.32
CA PHE A 327 10.65 -1.73 0.50
C PHE A 327 9.51 -2.32 1.32
N ALA A 328 8.42 -2.71 0.66
CA ALA A 328 7.31 -3.41 1.29
C ALA A 328 7.40 -4.92 1.03
N GLY A 329 6.96 -5.76 1.97
CA GLY A 329 6.90 -7.20 1.73
C GLY A 329 6.33 -8.05 2.85
N GLU A 330 6.10 -9.32 2.51
CA GLU A 330 5.70 -10.38 3.43
C GLU A 330 6.97 -11.20 3.76
N VAL A 331 7.71 -10.79 4.80
CA VAL A 331 8.94 -11.45 5.25
C VAL A 331 8.71 -12.09 6.63
N ALA A 332 9.35 -13.24 6.89
CA ALA A 332 9.22 -13.93 8.16
C ALA A 332 9.56 -13.02 9.36
N GLY A 333 8.68 -12.99 10.37
CA GLY A 333 8.82 -12.11 11.53
C GLY A 333 8.19 -10.72 11.36
N GLY A 334 7.42 -10.51 10.29
CA GLY A 334 6.59 -9.32 10.13
C GLY A 334 5.50 -9.14 11.20
N LYS A 335 4.93 -7.94 11.27
CA LYS A 335 3.95 -7.50 12.25
C LYS A 335 2.50 -7.65 11.76
N GLY A 336 2.28 -7.50 10.45
CA GLY A 336 0.94 -7.51 9.84
C GLY A 336 0.91 -8.22 8.50
N GLY A 337 0.19 -7.65 7.54
CA GLY A 337 0.15 -8.12 6.16
C GLY A 337 1.49 -7.87 5.47
N LYS A 338 1.53 -6.87 4.60
CA LYS A 338 2.80 -6.35 4.05
C LYS A 338 3.35 -5.30 5.00
N ASP A 339 4.61 -5.44 5.34
CA ASP A 339 5.32 -4.48 6.18
C ASP A 339 6.35 -3.71 5.37
N ILE A 340 6.72 -2.51 5.82
CA ILE A 340 7.88 -1.78 5.32
C ILE A 340 9.14 -2.20 6.08
N TYR A 341 10.18 -2.51 5.31
CA TYR A 341 11.51 -2.84 5.77
C TYR A 341 12.52 -1.82 5.23
N MET A 342 13.67 -1.72 5.89
CA MET A 342 14.84 -1.03 5.37
C MET A 342 16.06 -1.95 5.33
N THR A 343 16.96 -1.75 4.38
CA THR A 343 18.26 -2.42 4.30
C THR A 343 19.34 -1.45 3.81
N THR A 344 20.59 -1.67 4.20
CA THR A 344 21.75 -0.85 3.83
C THR A 344 22.64 -1.56 2.82
N TYR A 345 23.28 -0.80 1.93
CA TYR A 345 24.18 -1.38 0.92
C TYR A 345 25.64 -1.42 1.38
N ASP A 346 26.21 -2.62 1.51
CA ASP A 346 27.63 -2.81 1.77
C ASP A 346 28.41 -2.70 0.45
N ARG A 347 29.01 -1.54 0.20
CA ARG A 347 29.81 -1.29 -1.02
C ARG A 347 31.05 -2.19 -1.16
N ARG A 348 31.60 -2.72 -0.06
CA ARG A 348 32.79 -3.60 -0.10
C ARG A 348 32.41 -4.99 -0.54
N LYS A 349 31.29 -5.51 -0.03
CA LYS A 349 30.75 -6.83 -0.42
C LYS A 349 29.90 -6.79 -1.68
N ARG A 350 29.42 -5.60 -2.06
CA ARG A 350 28.47 -5.35 -3.15
C ARG A 350 27.12 -6.05 -2.90
N GLU A 351 26.69 -6.07 -1.65
CA GLU A 351 25.52 -6.81 -1.19
C GLU A 351 24.65 -5.91 -0.31
N TRP A 352 23.34 -6.16 -0.31
CA TRP A 352 22.42 -5.58 0.66
C TRP A 352 22.49 -6.34 1.98
N ALA A 353 22.40 -5.63 3.09
CA ALA A 353 22.34 -6.22 4.42
C ALA A 353 20.99 -6.94 4.65
N ALA A 354 20.92 -7.70 5.75
CA ALA A 354 19.64 -8.26 6.19
C ALA A 354 18.63 -7.14 6.49
N PRO A 355 17.36 -7.28 6.05
CA PRO A 355 16.37 -6.23 6.21
C PRO A 355 15.92 -6.09 7.67
N THR A 356 15.64 -4.85 8.06
CA THR A 356 15.12 -4.48 9.39
C THR A 356 13.67 -4.04 9.24
N ASN A 357 12.77 -4.66 10.02
CA ASN A 357 11.36 -4.27 10.09
C ASN A 357 11.22 -2.94 10.84
N LEU A 358 10.38 -2.02 10.34
CA LEU A 358 10.22 -0.68 10.91
C LEU A 358 9.11 -0.62 11.98
N ASN A 359 9.29 0.25 12.98
CA ASN A 359 8.33 0.44 14.07
C ASN A 359 6.96 1.02 13.64
N ILE A 360 6.88 1.57 12.42
CA ILE A 360 5.66 2.11 11.82
C ILE A 360 4.68 1.06 11.31
N ASN A 361 5.11 -0.19 11.19
CA ASN A 361 4.24 -1.25 10.68
C ASN A 361 3.08 -1.52 11.64
N THR A 362 1.96 -2.01 11.11
CA THR A 362 0.75 -2.28 11.87
C THR A 362 0.33 -3.74 11.67
N ARG A 363 -0.93 -4.06 11.92
CA ARG A 363 -1.51 -5.36 11.53
C ARG A 363 -2.00 -5.34 10.08
N GLY A 364 -2.16 -4.16 9.49
CA GLY A 364 -2.59 -3.96 8.13
C GLY A 364 -1.45 -4.16 7.12
N ASP A 365 -1.65 -3.62 5.93
CA ASP A 365 -0.63 -3.49 4.89
C ASP A 365 -0.03 -2.07 4.96
N GLU A 366 1.30 -1.98 4.97
CA GLU A 366 2.10 -0.79 4.72
C GLU A 366 2.83 -0.91 3.36
N LEU A 367 2.62 0.06 2.49
CA LEU A 367 3.02 0.02 1.07
C LEU A 367 3.59 1.34 0.57
N TYR A 368 4.20 1.29 -0.62
CA TYR A 368 4.66 2.44 -1.39
C TYR A 368 5.55 3.42 -0.61
N PRO A 369 6.59 2.95 0.12
CA PRO A 369 7.52 3.85 0.79
C PRO A 369 8.10 4.88 -0.19
N PHE A 370 8.45 6.07 0.33
CA PHE A 370 9.14 7.12 -0.40
C PHE A 370 9.85 8.06 0.55
N VAL A 371 11.15 8.19 0.38
CA VAL A 371 11.95 9.16 1.13
C VAL A 371 12.05 10.45 0.32
N HIS A 372 11.76 11.56 0.97
CA HIS A 372 11.80 12.88 0.36
C HIS A 372 12.88 13.76 1.02
N GLY A 373 13.36 14.77 0.31
CA GLY A 373 14.48 15.61 0.78
C GLY A 373 14.13 16.56 1.92
N ASP A 374 12.86 16.61 2.35
CA ASP A 374 12.43 17.28 3.58
C ASP A 374 12.72 16.46 4.86
N GLY A 375 13.24 15.24 4.71
CA GLY A 375 13.65 14.37 5.83
C GLY A 375 12.55 13.43 6.34
N TYR A 376 11.49 13.23 5.56
CA TYR A 376 10.41 12.31 5.89
C TYR A 376 10.40 11.06 5.02
N LEU A 377 9.98 9.94 5.62
CA LEU A 377 9.49 8.77 4.92
C LEU A 377 7.97 8.86 4.80
N TYR A 378 7.49 8.84 3.57
CA TYR A 378 6.10 8.74 3.20
C TYR A 378 5.75 7.30 2.87
N PHE A 379 4.52 6.89 3.18
CA PHE A 379 4.03 5.55 2.89
C PHE A 379 2.49 5.53 2.89
N SER A 380 1.91 4.42 2.45
CA SER A 380 0.47 4.18 2.48
C SER A 380 0.15 3.05 3.44
N SER A 381 -0.91 3.16 4.24
CA SER A 381 -1.32 2.13 5.19
C SER A 381 -2.83 2.03 5.31
N ASN A 382 -3.35 0.82 5.54
CA ASN A 382 -4.74 0.58 5.91
C ASN A 382 -4.88 0.11 7.38
N GLY A 383 -3.83 0.22 8.18
CA GLY A 383 -3.84 -0.20 9.58
C GLY A 383 -3.64 0.93 10.59
N HIS A 384 -3.16 2.10 10.19
CA HIS A 384 -3.15 3.29 11.05
C HIS A 384 -4.54 3.92 11.17
N VAL A 385 -4.71 4.86 12.12
CA VAL A 385 -5.95 5.66 12.21
C VAL A 385 -6.04 6.54 10.95
N GLY A 386 -6.85 6.07 10.01
CA GLY A 386 -7.06 6.65 8.69
C GLY A 386 -8.51 7.01 8.41
N MET A 387 -8.77 7.48 7.19
CA MET A 387 -10.07 7.90 6.70
C MET A 387 -10.81 6.77 5.98
N GLY A 388 -10.10 5.84 5.34
CA GLY A 388 -10.72 4.99 4.33
C GLY A 388 -10.10 3.60 4.24
N GLY A 389 -9.90 3.16 2.99
CA GLY A 389 -9.16 1.95 2.68
C GLY A 389 -7.68 2.14 3.02
N PHE A 390 -6.87 2.51 2.04
CA PHE A 390 -5.50 3.00 2.29
C PHE A 390 -5.45 4.51 2.47
N ASP A 391 -4.64 4.97 3.42
CA ASP A 391 -4.32 6.37 3.63
C ASP A 391 -2.81 6.61 3.47
N CYS A 392 -2.42 7.78 2.98
CA CYS A 392 -1.04 8.24 2.97
C CYS A 392 -0.64 8.83 4.32
N PHE A 393 0.54 8.46 4.79
CA PHE A 393 1.16 8.90 6.04
C PHE A 393 2.58 9.38 5.80
N ARG A 394 3.13 10.09 6.79
CA ARG A 394 4.56 10.38 6.87
C ARG A 394 5.10 10.17 8.28
N VAL A 395 6.41 9.95 8.36
CA VAL A 395 7.15 9.88 9.61
C VAL A 395 8.54 10.48 9.41
N LYS A 396 9.05 11.19 10.41
CA LYS A 396 10.37 11.80 10.33
C LYS A 396 11.45 10.72 10.37
N LEU A 397 12.54 10.91 9.63
CA LEU A 397 13.70 10.03 9.70
C LEU A 397 14.81 10.63 10.57
N ASP A 398 15.55 9.77 11.26
CA ASP A 398 16.81 10.14 11.91
C ASP A 398 18.00 10.11 10.93
N GLU A 399 19.20 10.39 11.45
CA GLU A 399 20.44 10.39 10.68
C GLU A 399 20.82 9.02 10.08
N ASN A 400 20.26 7.93 10.61
CA ASN A 400 20.47 6.56 10.12
C ASN A 400 19.32 6.11 9.19
N GLY A 401 18.36 6.99 8.90
CA GLY A 401 17.20 6.69 8.09
C GLY A 401 16.13 5.85 8.80
N ALA A 402 16.18 5.74 10.14
CA ALA A 402 15.15 5.07 10.90
C ALA A 402 13.99 6.04 11.25
N PRO A 403 12.71 5.59 11.23
CA PRO A 403 11.59 6.41 11.64
C PRO A 403 11.65 6.82 13.12
N VAL A 404 11.42 8.12 13.39
CA VAL A 404 11.38 8.72 14.72
C VAL A 404 10.15 9.62 14.90
N GLY A 405 9.59 9.58 16.10
CA GLY A 405 8.39 10.34 16.44
C GLY A 405 7.09 9.67 15.99
N ASP A 406 6.04 10.48 15.86
CA ASP A 406 4.69 10.01 15.54
C ASP A 406 4.49 9.85 14.03
N VAL A 407 3.64 8.90 13.66
CA VAL A 407 3.14 8.73 12.29
C VAL A 407 2.02 9.73 12.05
N GLU A 408 2.18 10.58 11.04
CA GLU A 408 1.24 11.65 10.71
C GLU A 408 0.39 11.28 9.48
N ASN A 409 -0.94 11.37 9.60
CA ASN A 409 -1.85 11.22 8.47
C ASN A 409 -1.79 12.47 7.58
N MET A 410 -1.78 12.31 6.25
CA MET A 410 -1.67 13.42 5.30
C MET A 410 -2.95 14.27 5.15
N LEU A 411 -4.03 13.88 5.83
CA LEU A 411 -5.32 14.56 5.93
C LEU A 411 -6.03 14.75 4.58
N SER A 412 -7.28 15.20 4.63
CA SER A 412 -8.00 15.63 3.44
C SER A 412 -7.35 16.90 2.84
N PRO A 413 -7.24 17.05 1.51
CA PRO A 413 -7.75 16.13 0.50
C PRO A 413 -6.75 15.09 0.01
N ILE A 414 -5.50 15.02 0.49
CA ILE A 414 -4.58 13.95 0.06
C ILE A 414 -5.21 12.59 0.37
N ASN A 415 -5.72 12.44 1.58
CA ASN A 415 -6.51 11.28 1.99
C ASN A 415 -8.02 11.55 1.89
N SER A 416 -8.76 10.47 1.72
CA SER A 416 -10.20 10.40 1.47
C SER A 416 -10.74 9.09 2.04
N GLU A 417 -12.04 8.84 1.87
CA GLU A 417 -12.66 7.55 2.21
C GLU A 417 -12.14 6.37 1.37
N ALA A 418 -11.50 6.66 0.24
CA ALA A 418 -11.09 5.68 -0.75
C ALA A 418 -9.70 5.08 -0.42
N ASP A 419 -9.10 4.39 -1.38
CA ASP A 419 -7.69 4.04 -1.33
C ASP A 419 -6.85 5.21 -1.85
N ASP A 420 -6.00 5.76 -1.00
CA ASP A 420 -5.05 6.81 -1.29
C ASP A 420 -3.64 6.31 -1.09
N ILE A 421 -2.96 6.07 -2.20
CA ILE A 421 -1.70 5.35 -2.23
C ILE A 421 -0.61 6.10 -2.98
N SER A 422 0.65 5.72 -2.72
CA SER A 422 1.80 6.14 -3.52
C SER A 422 1.92 7.66 -3.69
N LEU A 423 1.78 8.42 -2.59
CA LEU A 423 2.12 9.85 -2.55
C LEU A 423 3.59 10.05 -2.97
N ARG A 424 3.81 11.02 -3.88
CA ARG A 424 5.11 11.33 -4.49
C ARG A 424 5.24 12.84 -4.69
N PHE A 425 6.02 13.50 -3.85
CA PHE A 425 6.38 14.90 -4.05
C PHE A 425 7.48 15.05 -5.11
N VAL A 426 7.47 16.18 -5.81
CA VAL A 426 8.51 16.55 -6.77
C VAL A 426 9.87 16.55 -6.04
N PRO A 427 10.95 16.01 -6.65
CA PRO A 427 12.26 15.96 -6.00
C PRO A 427 12.72 17.33 -5.54
N GLY A 428 13.21 17.39 -4.30
CA GLY A 428 13.57 18.63 -3.64
C GLY A 428 13.38 18.49 -2.13
N ASP A 429 13.15 19.62 -1.47
CA ASP A 429 13.03 19.77 -0.02
C ASP A 429 11.69 20.36 0.41
N ASN A 430 10.73 20.47 -0.50
CA ASN A 430 9.41 21.05 -0.25
C ASN A 430 8.28 20.20 -0.86
N THR A 431 7.09 20.36 -0.30
CA THR A 431 5.91 19.56 -0.63
C THR A 431 4.92 20.26 -1.57
N LYS A 432 5.37 21.33 -2.25
CA LYS A 432 4.47 22.23 -2.99
C LYS A 432 3.74 21.56 -4.15
N LYS A 433 4.38 20.59 -4.78
CA LYS A 433 3.86 19.86 -5.93
C LYS A 433 4.17 18.39 -5.80
N GLY A 434 3.27 17.55 -6.26
CA GLY A 434 3.45 16.12 -6.27
C GLY A 434 2.30 15.41 -6.94
N PHE A 435 2.14 14.15 -6.58
CA PHE A 435 1.11 13.28 -7.07
C PHE A 435 0.66 12.31 -5.99
N VAL A 436 -0.61 11.92 -6.03
CA VAL A 436 -1.15 10.81 -5.23
C VAL A 436 -1.99 9.93 -6.15
N VAL A 437 -2.03 8.63 -5.89
CA VAL A 437 -2.87 7.69 -6.63
C VAL A 437 -4.10 7.41 -5.80
N SER A 438 -5.27 7.41 -6.43
CA SER A 438 -6.51 7.17 -5.72
C SER A 438 -7.62 6.62 -6.58
N ASN A 439 -8.51 5.83 -5.97
CA ASN A 439 -9.78 5.39 -6.52
C ASN A 439 -10.99 6.21 -6.03
N ARG A 440 -10.73 7.41 -5.46
CA ARG A 440 -11.76 8.35 -5.00
C ARG A 440 -12.77 8.72 -6.07
N LYS A 441 -13.88 9.33 -5.64
CA LYS A 441 -14.88 9.90 -6.56
C LYS A 441 -14.24 10.89 -7.55
N GLY A 442 -14.54 10.69 -8.84
CA GLY A 442 -13.99 11.49 -9.94
C GLY A 442 -12.87 10.78 -10.71
N THR A 443 -12.42 9.63 -10.21
CA THR A 443 -11.55 8.67 -10.93
C THR A 443 -12.24 8.17 -12.20
N ARG A 444 -11.48 8.07 -13.29
CA ARG A 444 -11.91 7.56 -14.60
C ARG A 444 -11.69 6.06 -14.74
N GLY A 445 -10.56 5.56 -14.25
CA GLY A 445 -10.22 4.13 -14.18
C GLY A 445 -10.62 3.47 -12.85
N GLU A 446 -9.90 2.42 -12.47
CA GLU A 446 -10.02 1.81 -11.13
C GLU A 446 -9.15 2.55 -10.11
N HIS A 447 -7.93 2.95 -10.49
CA HIS A 447 -7.11 3.92 -9.77
C HIS A 447 -6.59 4.94 -10.76
N ASP A 448 -6.61 6.21 -10.37
CA ASP A 448 -6.11 7.32 -11.15
C ASP A 448 -4.99 8.04 -10.40
N ILE A 449 -4.08 8.64 -11.16
CA ILE A 449 -3.11 9.62 -10.69
C ILE A 449 -3.78 10.99 -10.54
N TRP A 450 -3.49 11.67 -9.43
CA TRP A 450 -3.95 13.03 -9.12
C TRP A 450 -2.75 13.93 -8.89
N TYR A 451 -2.75 15.12 -9.49
CA TYR A 451 -1.80 16.17 -9.15
C TYR A 451 -2.06 16.65 -7.73
N VAL A 452 -1.01 16.85 -6.96
CA VAL A 452 -1.03 17.47 -5.63
C VAL A 452 -0.40 18.85 -5.73
N THR A 453 -1.10 19.88 -5.27
CA THR A 453 -0.54 21.23 -5.13
C THR A 453 -0.82 21.78 -3.73
N GLU A 454 0.21 22.27 -3.06
CA GLU A 454 0.07 22.98 -1.78
C GLU A 454 -0.21 24.46 -2.02
N TRP A 455 -1.25 25.00 -1.41
CA TRP A 455 -1.57 26.41 -1.45
C TRP A 455 -0.74 27.18 -0.42
N GLU A 456 -0.04 28.21 -0.88
CA GLU A 456 0.52 29.24 0.00
C GLU A 456 -0.58 30.28 0.28
N LYS A 457 -0.82 30.57 1.56
CA LYS A 457 -1.75 31.61 2.00
C LYS A 457 -1.24 33.02 1.73
#